data_AF-A0A963SBC1-F1
#
_entry.id   AF-A0A963SBC1-F1
#
_cell.length_a   1.000
_cell.length_b   1.000
_cell.length_c   1.000
_cell.angle_alpha   90.00
_cell.angle_beta   90.00
_cell.angle_gamma   90.00
#
_symmetry.space_group_name_H-M   'P 1'
#
loop_
_entity.id
_entity.type
_entity.pdbx_description
1 polymer ?
#
loop_
_entity_poly.entity_id
_entity_poly.type
_entity_poly.pdbx_seq_one_letter_code
_entity_poly.pdbx_strand_id
1 'polypeptide(L)' 'MNAKSKVAAMKILDAQDKELMAVRKFERDGNNLVIRGKIFGAMPMVAKVTPAEARAALRLLDFKTIVFLLTLLFRRS' A
#
# COMPACT_ATOMS: atom_id res chain seq x y z
N MET A 1 -16.84 -23.50 3.91
CA MET A 1 -15.88 -22.56 3.27
C MET A 1 -15.28 -21.70 4.37
N ASN A 2 -13.98 -21.86 4.64
CA ASN A 2 -13.38 -21.55 5.94
C ASN A 2 -13.03 -20.06 6.09
N ALA A 3 -13.65 -19.40 7.07
CA ALA A 3 -13.45 -17.99 7.40
C ALA A 3 -12.10 -17.78 8.11
N LYS A 4 -11.03 -17.52 7.35
CA LYS A 4 -9.80 -16.98 7.93
C LYS A 4 -10.02 -15.51 8.23
N SER A 5 -9.96 -15.15 9.52
CA SER A 5 -10.11 -13.79 10.04
C SER A 5 -9.33 -12.79 9.18
N LYS A 6 -10.05 -11.93 8.44
CA LYS A 6 -9.47 -10.84 7.67
C LYS A 6 -8.88 -9.84 8.66
N VAL A 7 -7.60 -9.99 9.00
CA VAL A 7 -6.79 -8.83 9.37
C VAL A 7 -6.96 -7.86 8.19
N ALA A 8 -7.45 -6.64 8.46
CA ALA A 8 -7.63 -5.62 7.43
C ALA A 8 -6.26 -5.34 6.77
N ALA A 9 -6.02 -6.00 5.64
CA ALA A 9 -4.78 -5.92 4.89
C ALA A 9 -5.11 -5.30 3.54
N MET A 10 -4.46 -4.18 3.23
CA MET A 10 -4.53 -3.57 1.91
C MET A 10 -3.86 -4.51 0.91
N LYS A 11 -4.50 -4.75 -0.22
CA LYS A 11 -3.93 -5.52 -1.34
C LYS A 11 -3.57 -4.55 -2.46
N ILE A 12 -2.35 -4.69 -2.96
CA ILE A 12 -1.91 -4.10 -4.23
C ILE A 12 -2.09 -5.20 -5.26
N LEU A 13 -2.80 -4.87 -6.34
CA LEU A 13 -3.06 -5.79 -7.45
C LEU A 13 -2.08 -5.54 -8.59
N ASP A 14 -1.79 -6.57 -9.38
CA ASP A 14 -1.06 -6.43 -10.63
C ASP A 14 -1.98 -6.01 -11.79
N ALA A 15 -1.44 -5.97 -13.01
CA ALA A 15 -2.18 -5.61 -14.22
C ALA A 15 -3.27 -6.64 -14.62
N GLN A 16 -3.32 -7.80 -13.96
CA GLN A 16 -4.28 -8.87 -14.18
C GLN A 16 -5.24 -9.02 -12.99
N ASP A 17 -5.33 -8.00 -12.12
CA ASP A 17 -6.14 -7.97 -10.90
C ASP A 17 -5.79 -9.08 -9.89
N LYS A 18 -4.60 -9.68 -10.00
CA LYS A 18 -4.12 -10.68 -9.03
C LYS A 18 -3.36 -10.01 -7.90
N GLU A 19 -3.31 -10.69 -6.76
CA GLU A 19 -2.63 -10.18 -5.56
C GLU A 19 -1.10 -10.11 -5.78
N LEU A 20 -0.59 -8.88 -5.88
CA LEU A 20 0.84 -8.60 -6.00
C LEU A 20 1.48 -8.46 -4.62
N MET A 21 0.90 -7.61 -3.76
CA MET A 21 1.40 -7.34 -2.42
C MET A 21 0.26 -7.20 -1.41
N ALA A 22 0.38 -7.85 -0.25
CA ALA A 22 -0.50 -7.66 0.88
C ALA A 22 0.23 -6.84 1.96
N VAL A 23 -0.20 -5.59 2.15
CA VAL A 23 0.30 -4.71 3.22
C VAL A 23 -0.45 -5.02 4.50
N ARG A 24 0.29 -5.40 5.54
CA ARG A 24 -0.26 -5.76 6.85
C ARG A 24 -0.18 -4.62 7.85
N LYS A 25 0.90 -3.85 7.81
CA LYS A 25 1.15 -2.80 8.79
C LYS A 25 2.07 -1.72 8.24
N PHE A 26 1.77 -0.48 8.63
CA PHE A 26 2.66 0.66 8.53
C PHE A 26 3.26 0.93 9.92
N GLU A 27 4.58 1.04 9.99
CA GLU A 27 5.32 1.32 11.22
C GLU A 27 6.25 2.52 10.99
N ARG A 28 6.55 3.25 12.05
CA ARG A 28 7.55 4.32 12.02
C ARG A 28 8.87 3.77 12.53
N ASP A 29 9.95 4.05 11.80
CA ASP A 29 11.33 3.77 12.21
C ASP A 29 12.17 5.05 12.09
N GLY A 30 12.27 5.78 13.20
CA GLY A 30 12.90 7.09 13.25
C GLY A 30 12.19 8.10 12.34
N ASN A 31 12.88 8.53 11.28
CA ASN A 31 12.34 9.42 10.25
C ASN A 31 11.77 8.67 9.04
N ASN A 32 11.81 7.34 9.05
CA ASN A 32 11.37 6.51 7.93
C ASN A 32 10.01 5.86 8.23
N LEU A 33 9.27 5.57 7.16
CA LEU A 33 8.07 4.76 7.21
C LEU A 33 8.42 3.34 6.76
N VAL A 34 8.11 2.34 7.58
CA VAL A 34 8.33 0.93 7.31
C VAL A 34 6.99 0.28 6.97
N ILE A 35 6.92 -0.34 5.80
CA ILE A 35 5.75 -1.05 5.30
C ILE A 35 6.06 -2.54 5.40
N ARG A 36 5.29 -3.25 6.23
CA ARG A 36 5.41 -4.70 6.38
C ARG A 36 4.29 -5.39 5.63
N GLY A 37 4.68 -6.40 4.84
CA GLY A 37 3.72 -7.14 4.04
C GLY A 37 4.23 -8.47 3.54
N LYS A 38 3.47 -9.03 2.62
CA LYS A 38 3.86 -10.19 1.83
C LYS A 38 3.79 -9.85 0.35
N ILE A 39 4.79 -10.26 -0.41
CA ILE A 39 4.74 -10.21 -1.88
C ILE A 39 4.43 -11.62 -2.39
N PHE A 40 3.60 -11.74 -3.42
CA PHE A 40 3.23 -13.01 -4.06
C PHE A 40 2.74 -14.07 -3.05
N GLY A 41 1.90 -13.64 -2.09
CA GLY A 41 1.22 -14.51 -1.11
C GLY A 41 2.06 -15.06 0.04
N ALA A 42 3.36 -15.27 -0.13
CA ALA A 42 4.19 -15.96 0.87
C ALA A 42 5.49 -15.25 1.27
N MET A 43 6.11 -14.44 0.41
CA MET A 43 7.43 -13.87 0.70
C MET A 43 7.29 -12.67 1.66
N PRO A 44 7.83 -12.73 2.90
CA PRO A 44 7.78 -11.60 3.81
C PRO A 44 8.65 -10.47 3.25
N MET A 45 8.11 -9.27 3.23
CA MET A 45 8.82 -8.09 2.73
C MET A 45 8.70 -6.94 3.74
N VAL A 46 9.80 -6.23 3.91
CA VAL A 46 9.90 -5.00 4.68
C VAL A 46 10.38 -3.92 3.73
N ALA A 47 9.48 -3.03 3.33
CA ALA A 47 9.82 -1.86 2.52
C ALA A 47 10.04 -0.65 3.43
N LYS A 48 11.01 0.19 3.11
CA LYS A 48 11.33 1.41 3.86
C LYS A 48 11.19 2.61 2.94
N VAL A 49 10.40 3.59 3.35
CA VAL A 49 10.23 4.87 2.68
C VAL A 49 10.93 5.93 3.50
N THR A 50 11.95 6.54 2.92
CA THR A 50 12.69 7.65 3.56
C THR A 50 11.97 8.98 3.32
N PRO A 51 12.31 10.06 4.06
CA PRO A 51 11.76 11.39 3.78
C PRO A 51 12.05 11.90 2.36
N ALA A 52 13.14 11.44 1.73
CA ALA A 52 13.45 11.78 0.34
C ALA A 52 12.47 11.07 -0.61
N GLU A 53 12.26 9.76 -0.43
CA GLU A 53 11.32 8.97 -1.22
C GLU A 53 9.87 9.45 -1.03
N ALA A 54 9.48 9.81 0.19
CA ALA A 54 8.16 10.37 0.46
C ALA A 54 7.92 11.67 -0.31
N ARG A 55 8.93 12.57 -0.37
CA ARG A 55 8.85 13.81 -1.17
C ARG A 55 8.84 13.53 -2.67
N ALA A 56 9.60 12.54 -3.12
CA ALA A 56 9.58 12.09 -4.52
C ALA A 56 8.20 11.56 -4.90
N ALA A 57 7.60 10.70 -4.06
CA ALA A 57 6.25 10.19 -4.25
C ALA A 57 5.20 11.31 -4.33
N LEU A 58 5.30 12.32 -3.46
CA LEU A 58 4.41 13.50 -3.52
C LEU A 58 4.58 14.31 -4.81
N ARG A 59 5.80 14.38 -5.37
CA ARG A 59 6.07 15.05 -6.65
C ARG A 59 5.53 14.30 -7.86
N LEU A 60 5.31 12.98 -7.75
CA LEU A 60 4.67 12.18 -8.80
C LEU A 60 3.14 12.37 -8.83
N LEU A 61 2.57 13.03 -7.83
CA LEU A 61 1.13 13.27 -7.76
C LEU A 61 0.78 14.60 -8.44
N ASP A 62 0.23 14.51 -9.64
CA ASP A 62 -0.40 15.66 -10.31
C ASP A 62 -1.72 16.04 -9.65
N PHE A 63 -2.16 17.29 -9.83
CA PHE A 63 -3.43 17.81 -9.28
C PHE A 63 -4.63 16.89 -9.58
N LYS A 64 -4.72 16.36 -10.80
CA LYS A 64 -5.78 15.42 -11.20
C LYS A 64 -5.74 14.13 -10.38
N THR A 65 -4.55 13.58 -10.15
CA THR A 65 -4.35 12.36 -9.36
C THR A 65 -4.66 12.60 -7.88
N ILE A 66 -4.33 13.78 -7.34
CA ILE A 66 -4.70 14.17 -5.97
C ILE A 66 -6.22 14.21 -5.82
N VAL A 67 -6.94 14.87 -6.73
CA VAL A 67 -8.41 14.91 -6.71
C VAL A 67 -8.99 13.49 -6.84
N PHE A 68 -8.41 12.66 -7.71
CA PHE A 68 -8.81 11.26 -7.83
C PHE A 68 -8.62 10.50 -6.51
N LEU A 69 -7.46 10.58 -5.86
CA LEU A 69 -7.19 9.94 -4.57
C LEU A 69 -8.20 10.36 -3.48
N LEU A 70 -8.59 11.64 -3.45
CA LEU A 70 -9.62 12.12 -2.53
C LEU A 70 -10.99 11.48 -2.82
N THR A 71 -11.36 11.34 -4.09
CA THR A 71 -12.63 10.68 -4.47
C THR A 71 -12.59 9.15 -4.38
N LEU A 72 -11.40 8.55 -4.47
CA LEU A 72 -11.20 7.10 -4.45
C LEU A 72 -11.68 6.48 -3.13
N LEU A 73 -11.48 7.18 -2.01
CA LEU A 73 -11.91 6.74 -0.69
C LEU A 73 -13.44 6.61 -0.56
N PHE A 74 -14.21 7.33 -1.38
CA PHE A 74 -15.68 7.32 -1.36
C PHE A 74 -16.28 6.54 -2.53
N ARG A 75 -15.46 6.03 -3.45
CA ARG A 75 -15.92 5.19 -4.55
C ARG A 75 -16.28 3.80 -4.02
N ARG A 76 -17.43 3.30 -4.45
CA ARG A 76 -17.86 1.93 -4.18
C ARG A 76 -16.93 0.97 -4.92
N SER A 77 -16.31 0.05 -4.18
CA SER A 77 -15.51 -1.07 -4.70
C SER A 77 -16.39 -2.24 -5.08
#